data_AF-A0A645BAC8-F1
#
_entry.id   AF-A0A645BAC8-F1
#
_cell.length_a   1.000
_cell.length_b   1.000
_cell.length_c   1.000
_cell.angle_alpha   90.00
_cell.angle_beta   90.00
_cell.angle_gamma   90.00
#
_symmetry.space_group_name_H-M   'P 1'
#
loop_
_entity.id
_entity.type
_entity.pdbx_description
1 polymer ?
#
loop_
_entity_poly.entity_id
_entity_poly.type
_entity_poly.pdbx_seq_one_letter_code
_entity_poly.pdbx_strand_id
1 'polypeptide(L)' 'MAVVIAKPGANVDGDAIVAQLKSQLANFKIPKRCFVSTELPRNTMGKVQKNLLRDQYKGLFA' A
#
# COMPACT_ATOMS: atom_id res chain seq x y z
N MET A 1 -2.89 6.66 0.35
CA MET A 1 -1.78 5.74 0.01
C MET A 1 -2.28 4.32 0.03
N ALA A 2 -1.57 3.41 -0.64
CA ALA A 2 -1.73 1.96 -0.51
C ALA A 2 -0.42 1.35 -0.01
N VAL A 3 -0.53 0.22 0.72
CA VAL A 3 0.62 -0.60 1.14
C VAL A 3 0.26 -2.04 0.77
N VAL A 4 1.13 -2.71 0.03
CA VAL A 4 0.93 -4.07 -0.47
C VAL A 4 2.13 -4.94 -0.11
N ILE A 5 1.92 -6.25 -0.06
CA ILE A 5 2.99 -7.24 0.06
C ILE A 5 2.95 -8.10 -1.19
N ALA A 6 4.11 -8.40 -1.75
CA ALA A 6 4.23 -9.34 -2.85
C ALA A 6 3.94 -10.77 -2.36
N LYS A 7 3.23 -11.56 -3.18
CA LYS A 7 3.18 -13.00 -2.96
C LYS A 7 4.59 -13.59 -3.13
N PRO A 8 4.94 -14.71 -2.47
CA PRO A 8 6.22 -15.37 -2.67
C PRO A 8 6.50 -15.62 -4.16
N GLY A 9 7.70 -15.22 -4.62
CA GLY A 9 8.11 -15.35 -6.03
C GLY A 9 7.53 -14.31 -6.99
N ALA A 10 6.63 -13.43 -6.54
CA ALA A 10 6.12 -12.33 -7.36
C ALA A 10 7.03 -11.09 -7.21
N ASN A 11 7.32 -10.44 -8.33
CA ASN A 11 7.89 -9.09 -8.34
C ASN A 11 6.74 -8.09 -8.48
N VAL A 12 6.68 -7.10 -7.58
CA VAL A 12 5.62 -6.11 -7.53
C VAL A 12 6.24 -4.73 -7.51
N ASP A 13 5.77 -3.88 -8.42
CA ASP A 13 6.11 -2.47 -8.49
C ASP A 13 4.87 -1.62 -8.13
N GLY A 14 5.03 -0.73 -7.15
CA GLY A 14 3.98 0.17 -6.69
C GLY A 14 3.50 1.14 -7.77
N ASP A 15 4.39 1.65 -8.61
CA ASP A 15 4.04 2.61 -9.66
C ASP A 15 3.29 1.91 -10.80
N ALA A 16 3.71 0.69 -11.17
CA ALA A 16 2.99 -0.17 -12.10
C ALA A 16 1.57 -0.49 -11.61
N ILE A 17 1.38 -0.78 -10.32
CA ILE A 17 0.05 -0.98 -9.73
C ILE A 17 -0.81 0.27 -9.90
N VAL A 18 -0.29 1.46 -9.55
CA VAL A 18 -1.03 2.71 -9.66
C VAL A 18 -1.42 2.99 -11.11
N ALA A 19 -0.52 2.77 -12.06
CA ALA A 19 -0.78 2.93 -13.49
C ALA A 19 -1.87 1.97 -13.97
N GLN A 20 -1.82 0.70 -13.56
CA GLN A 20 -2.84 -0.28 -13.91
C GLN A 20 -4.22 0.04 -13.29
N LEU A 21 -4.27 0.61 -12.09
CA LEU A 21 -5.53 1.05 -11.48
C LEU A 21 -6.16 2.23 -12.22
N LYS A 22 -5.37 3.10 -12.86
CA LYS A 22 -5.87 4.24 -13.66
C LYS A 22 -6.67 3.81 -14.89
N SER A 23 -6.43 2.63 -15.43
CA SER A 23 -7.24 2.12 -16.55
C SER A 23 -8.52 1.43 -16.12
N GLN A 24 -8.68 1.12 -14.81
CA GLN A 24 -9.80 0.30 -14.31
C GLN A 24 -10.73 1.06 -13.37
N LEU A 25 -10.27 2.13 -12.74
CA LEU A 25 -11.01 2.86 -11.71
C LEU A 25 -11.02 4.37 -11.98
N ALA A 26 -12.04 5.05 -11.45
CA ALA A 26 -12.10 6.50 -11.45
C ALA A 26 -10.94 7.10 -10.63
N ASN A 27 -10.33 8.19 -11.13
CA ASN A 27 -9.10 8.76 -10.57
C ASN A 27 -9.14 9.06 -9.07
N PHE A 28 -10.28 9.48 -8.52
CA PHE A 28 -10.42 9.79 -7.10
C PHE A 28 -10.35 8.55 -6.18
N LYS A 29 -10.48 7.33 -6.73
CA LYS A 29 -10.33 6.06 -5.99
C LYS A 29 -8.90 5.54 -5.98
N ILE A 30 -8.01 6.15 -6.78
CA ILE A 30 -6.66 5.67 -6.98
C ILE A 30 -5.78 6.23 -5.87
N PRO A 31 -4.98 5.39 -5.18
CA PRO A 31 -4.06 5.88 -4.17
C PRO A 31 -3.02 6.79 -4.82
N LYS A 32 -2.71 7.94 -4.19
CA LYS A 32 -1.66 8.86 -4.66
C LYS A 32 -0.26 8.22 -4.72
N ARG A 33 0.02 7.25 -3.86
CA ARG A 33 1.27 6.45 -3.80
C ARG A 33 0.97 5.04 -3.33
N CYS A 34 1.69 4.05 -3.84
CA CYS A 34 1.62 2.65 -3.46
C CYS A 34 3.00 2.17 -2.98
N PHE A 35 3.07 1.61 -1.78
CA PHE A 35 4.30 1.10 -1.18
C PHE A 35 4.29 -0.42 -1.17
N VAL A 36 5.39 -1.02 -1.59
CA VAL A 36 5.61 -2.46 -1.46
C VAL A 36 6.41 -2.69 -0.18
N SER A 37 5.83 -3.44 0.75
CA SER A 37 6.45 -3.80 2.02
C SER A 37 6.66 -5.29 2.10
N THR A 38 7.66 -5.71 2.88
CA THR A 38 7.94 -7.12 3.18
C THR A 38 6.89 -7.70 4.13
N GLU A 39 6.31 -6.87 5.01
CA GLU A 39 5.31 -7.28 5.97
C GLU A 39 4.33 -6.16 6.32
N LEU A 40 3.20 -6.52 6.95
CA LEU A 40 2.26 -5.56 7.49
C LEU A 40 2.27 -5.69 9.00
N PRO A 41 2.33 -4.56 9.76
CA PRO A 41 2.29 -4.61 11.20
C PRO A 41 0.97 -5.22 11.65
N ARG A 42 1.05 -6.24 12.50
CA ARG A 42 -0.11 -6.96 13.03
C ARG A 42 -0.08 -6.98 14.56
N ASN A 43 -1.24 -6.98 15.18
CA ASN A 43 -1.36 -7.23 16.61
C ASN A 43 -1.23 -8.72 16.93
N THR A 44 -1.25 -9.06 18.22
CA THR A 44 -1.20 -10.45 18.72
C THR A 44 -2.31 -11.34 18.16
N MET A 45 -3.43 -10.75 17.75
CA MET A 45 -4.57 -11.45 17.12
C MET A 45 -4.50 -11.46 15.58
N GLY A 46 -3.35 -11.08 15.00
CA GLY A 46 -3.11 -11.09 13.55
C GLY A 46 -3.81 -9.96 12.78
N LYS A 47 -4.49 -9.03 13.44
CA LYS A 47 -5.16 -7.88 12.78
C LYS A 47 -4.13 -6.84 12.36
N VAL A 48 -4.24 -6.35 11.13
CA VAL A 48 -3.36 -5.30 10.61
C VAL A 48 -3.58 -3.99 11.38
N GLN A 49 -2.50 -3.43 11.92
CA GLN A 49 -2.49 -2.18 12.67
C GLN A 49 -2.30 -0.98 11.74
N LYS A 50 -3.42 -0.48 11.20
CA LYS A 50 -3.43 0.65 10.26
C LYS A 50 -2.93 1.96 10.86
N ASN A 51 -3.03 2.16 12.18
CA ASN A 51 -2.49 3.34 12.86
C ASN A 51 -0.97 3.42 12.70
N LEU A 52 -0.24 2.33 12.94
CA LEU A 52 1.21 2.28 12.76
C LEU A 52 1.62 2.57 11.32
N LEU A 53 0.87 2.04 10.35
CA LEU A 53 1.09 2.37 8.93
C LEU A 53 0.87 3.86 8.65
N ARG A 54 -0.17 4.49 9.23
CA ARG A 54 -0.41 5.92 9.06
C ARG A 54 0.69 6.76 9.71
N ASP A 55 1.17 6.36 10.89
CA ASP A 55 2.24 7.04 11.59
C ASP A 55 3.57 6.95 10.82
N GLN A 56 3.90 5.76 10.31
CA GLN A 56 5.10 5.53 9.49
C GLN A 56 5.14 6.44 8.24
N TYR A 57 3.98 6.74 7.65
CA TYR A 57 3.86 7.54 6.43
C TYR A 57 3.19 8.89 6.69
N LYS A 58 3.28 9.44 7.90
CA LYS A 58 2.57 10.67 8.28
C LYS A 58 3.01 11.90 7.48
N GLY A 59 4.30 11.99 7.15
CA GLY A 59 4.88 13.10 6.38
C GLY A 59 4.77 12.95 4.86
N LEU A 60 4.05 11.95 4.37
CA LEU A 60 4.15 11.54 2.97
C LEU A 60 3.40 12.45 1.97
N PHE A 61 2.49 13.27 2.49
CA PHE A 61 1.69 14.24 1.74
C PHE A 61 1.63 15.61 2.44
N ALA A 62 2.58 15.88 3.34
CA ALA A 62 2.73 17.15 4.03
C ALA A 62 3.40 18.18 3.11
#